data_AF-A0A6A2WX77-F1
#
_entry.id   AF-A0A6A2WX77-F1
#
_cell.length_a   1.000
_cell.length_b   1.000
_cell.length_c   1.000
_cell.angle_alpha   90.00
_cell.angle_beta   90.00
_cell.angle_gamma   90.00
#
_symmetry.space_group_name_H-M   'P 1'
#
loop_
_entity.id
_entity.type
_entity.pdbx_description
1 polymer ?
#
loop_
_entity_poly.entity_id
_entity_poly.type
_entity_poly.pdbx_seq_one_letter_code
_entity_poly.pdbx_strand_id
1 'polypeptide(L)'
;MVRPKQDMQHHLRGHYGSVSAIDFSFQSLTKKTKSKAEVIVTNALKHRIAERDRRKRISQQVHITILPNLIKMDKALVLDETVRFVKELKWRVKEMKGVCNGSLERVLPGESNNLSLGYRKRMGVW
;
A
#
# COMPACT_ATOMS: atom_id res chain seq x y z
N MET A 1 -3.28 -49.85 43.45
CA MET A 1 -4.34 -49.30 42.57
C MET A 1 -3.98 -47.85 42.25
N VAL A 2 -3.34 -47.61 41.12
CA VAL A 2 -2.86 -46.29 40.68
C VAL A 2 -3.70 -45.89 39.46
N ARG A 3 -4.41 -44.76 39.53
CA ARG A 3 -5.20 -44.22 38.41
C ARG A 3 -4.26 -43.61 37.37
N PRO A 4 -4.36 -43.94 36.07
CA PRO A 4 -3.60 -43.24 35.04
C PRO A 4 -4.29 -41.90 34.73
N LYS A 5 -3.51 -40.81 34.71
CA LYS A 5 -3.93 -39.52 34.18
C LYS A 5 -4.02 -39.63 32.66
N GLN A 6 -5.17 -39.30 32.09
CA GLN A 6 -5.31 -39.07 30.66
C GLN A 6 -4.68 -37.72 30.32
N ASP A 7 -3.56 -37.75 29.61
CA ASP A 7 -2.96 -36.55 29.02
C ASP A 7 -3.81 -36.14 27.80
N MET A 8 -4.57 -35.06 27.95
CA MET A 8 -5.28 -34.39 26.86
C MET A 8 -4.29 -33.67 25.95
N GLN A 9 -3.70 -34.38 25.00
CA GLN A 9 -3.09 -33.76 23.83
C GLN A 9 -4.18 -33.34 22.83
N HIS A 10 -4.68 -32.12 22.95
CA HIS A 10 -5.45 -31.50 21.86
C HIS A 10 -4.50 -30.98 20.80
N HIS A 11 -4.31 -31.82 19.78
CA HIS A 11 -3.72 -31.48 18.51
C HIS A 11 -4.44 -30.24 17.92
N LEU A 12 -3.73 -29.11 17.81
CA LEU A 12 -4.18 -27.92 17.08
C LEU A 12 -4.21 -28.23 15.59
N ARG A 13 -5.24 -28.95 15.14
CA ARG A 13 -5.58 -29.07 13.72
C ARG A 13 -6.28 -27.77 13.31
N GLY A 14 -5.47 -26.79 12.91
CA GLY A 14 -5.94 -25.58 12.26
C GLY A 14 -6.63 -25.95 10.94
N HIS A 15 -7.94 -26.17 10.98
CA HIS A 15 -8.79 -26.12 9.80
C HIS A 15 -8.83 -24.65 9.36
N TYR A 16 -7.92 -24.26 8.47
CA TYR A 16 -8.16 -23.15 7.56
C TYR A 16 -9.30 -23.58 6.64
N GLY A 17 -10.53 -23.47 7.15
CA GLY A 17 -11.73 -23.62 6.36
C GLY A 17 -11.64 -22.64 5.20
N SER A 18 -11.56 -23.20 4.00
CA SER A 18 -11.86 -22.53 2.75
C SER A 18 -13.00 -21.55 3.00
N VAL A 19 -12.72 -20.25 2.88
CA VAL A 19 -13.76 -19.23 2.86
C VAL A 19 -14.44 -19.41 1.51
N SER A 20 -15.31 -20.41 1.42
CA SER A 20 -16.17 -20.62 0.27
C SER A 20 -16.92 -19.32 0.07
N ALA A 21 -16.85 -18.83 -1.18
CA ALA A 21 -17.55 -17.65 -1.62
C ALA A 21 -19.00 -17.72 -1.15
N ILE A 22 -19.34 -16.90 -0.16
CA ILE A 22 -20.73 -16.54 0.08
C ILE A 22 -21.11 -15.61 -1.05
N ASP A 23 -21.53 -16.21 -2.17
CA ASP A 23 -22.28 -15.55 -3.23
C ASP A 23 -23.56 -14.99 -2.61
N PHE A 24 -23.49 -13.72 -2.25
CA PHE A 24 -24.59 -13.02 -1.63
C PHE A 24 -25.51 -12.49 -2.72
N SER A 25 -26.35 -13.40 -3.25
CA SER A 25 -27.43 -13.04 -4.16
C SER A 25 -28.48 -12.25 -3.40
N PHE A 26 -28.42 -10.92 -3.52
CA PHE A 26 -29.43 -9.98 -3.03
C PHE A 26 -30.47 -9.65 -4.11
N GLN A 27 -30.77 -10.60 -5.00
CA GLN A 27 -31.82 -10.43 -5.99
C GLN A 27 -33.08 -11.13 -5.48
N SER A 28 -34.11 -10.33 -5.23
CA SER A 28 -35.49 -10.71 -4.88
C SER A 28 -35.80 -11.00 -3.39
N LEU A 29 -36.11 -9.94 -2.62
CA LEU A 29 -37.21 -10.05 -1.66
C LEU A 29 -37.79 -8.68 -1.27
N THR A 30 -38.80 -8.23 -2.03
CA THR A 30 -39.89 -7.30 -1.63
C THR A 30 -39.50 -5.91 -1.11
N LYS A 31 -40.30 -4.88 -1.42
CA LYS A 31 -40.15 -3.53 -0.83
C LYS A 31 -40.58 -3.58 0.64
N LYS A 32 -39.80 -4.24 1.49
CA LYS A 32 -39.99 -4.28 2.95
C LYS A 32 -39.15 -3.15 3.54
N THR A 33 -39.77 -2.24 4.28
CA THR A 33 -39.04 -1.25 5.07
C THR A 33 -38.12 -2.02 6.00
N LYS A 34 -36.80 -1.82 5.86
CA LYS A 34 -35.81 -2.53 6.67
C LYS A 34 -36.14 -2.33 8.14
N SER A 35 -36.26 -3.43 8.87
CA SER A 35 -36.47 -3.34 10.31
C SER A 35 -35.28 -2.62 10.95
N LYS A 36 -35.48 -1.98 12.10
CA LYS A 36 -34.39 -1.31 12.84
C LYS A 36 -33.20 -2.26 13.06
N ALA A 37 -33.46 -3.55 13.28
CA ALA A 37 -32.44 -4.59 13.41
C ALA A 37 -31.66 -4.83 12.11
N GLU A 38 -32.33 -4.92 10.95
CA GLU A 38 -31.67 -5.07 9.64
C GLU A 38 -30.81 -3.86 9.29
N VAL A 39 -31.24 -2.65 9.64
CA VAL A 39 -30.44 -1.43 9.43
C VAL A 39 -29.16 -1.46 10.27
N ILE A 40 -29.24 -1.88 11.53
CA ILE A 40 -28.06 -1.99 12.41
C ILE A 40 -27.07 -3.02 11.86
N VAL A 41 -27.54 -4.21 11.46
CA VAL A 41 -26.68 -5.26 10.90
C VAL A 41 -26.02 -4.83 9.60
N THR A 42 -26.78 -4.21 8.69
CA THR A 42 -26.22 -3.73 7.41
C THR A 42 -25.21 -2.59 7.59
N ASN A 43 -25.44 -1.69 8.55
CA ASN A 43 -24.47 -0.64 8.87
C ASN A 43 -23.18 -1.21 9.49
N ALA A 44 -23.30 -2.18 10.40
CA ALA A 44 -22.14 -2.87 10.96
C ALA A 44 -21.32 -3.60 9.89
N LEU A 45 -21.99 -4.25 8.93
CA LEU A 45 -21.33 -4.91 7.80
C LEU A 45 -20.58 -3.90 6.90
N LYS A 46 -21.23 -2.80 6.54
CA LYS A 46 -20.62 -1.72 5.75
C LYS A 46 -19.38 -1.15 6.45
N HIS A 47 -19.47 -0.87 7.75
CA HIS A 47 -18.34 -0.39 8.54
C HIS A 47 -17.18 -1.40 8.53
N ARG A 48 -17.48 -2.69 8.74
CA ARG A 48 -16.47 -3.76 8.74
C ARG A 48 -15.75 -3.88 7.40
N ILE A 49 -16.48 -3.79 6.29
CA ILE A 49 -15.90 -3.83 4.93
C ILE A 49 -15.04 -2.58 4.69
N ALA A 50 -15.57 -1.39 4.96
CA ALA A 50 -14.86 -0.13 4.77
C ALA A 50 -13.52 -0.10 5.54
N GLU A 51 -13.54 -0.60 6.77
CA GLU A 51 -12.34 -0.69 7.60
C GLU A 51 -11.34 -1.76 7.09
N ARG A 52 -11.82 -2.89 6.58
CA ARG A 52 -10.96 -3.88 5.91
C ARG A 52 -10.25 -3.26 4.71
N ASP A 53 -10.98 -2.51 3.89
CA ASP A 53 -10.41 -1.85 2.71
C ASP A 53 -9.41 -0.76 3.10
N ARG A 54 -9.68 0.00 4.16
CA ARG A 54 -8.72 0.97 4.71
C ARG A 54 -7.41 0.28 5.12
N ARG A 55 -7.48 -0.82 5.87
CA ARG A 55 -6.30 -1.59 6.27
C ARG A 55 -5.53 -2.18 5.09
N LYS A 56 -6.25 -2.62 4.05
CA LYS A 56 -5.65 -3.13 2.81
C LYS A 56 -4.82 -2.05 2.11
N ARG A 57 -5.39 -0.85 1.91
CA ARG A 57 -4.69 0.28 1.29
C ARG A 57 -3.43 0.68 2.05
N ILE A 58 -3.51 0.80 3.37
CA ILE A 58 -2.35 1.14 4.22
C ILE A 58 -1.28 0.06 4.11
N SER A 59 -1.67 -1.21 4.22
CA SER A 59 -0.73 -2.32 4.15
C SER A 59 -0.04 -2.39 2.79
N GLN A 60 -0.76 -2.16 1.70
CA GLN A 60 -0.19 -2.11 0.34
C GLN A 60 0.85 -1.02 0.21
N GLN A 61 0.57 0.20 0.69
CA GLN A 61 1.53 1.32 0.62
C GLN A 61 2.83 1.01 1.38
N VAL A 62 2.72 0.43 2.58
CA VAL A 62 3.89 0.04 3.39
C VAL A 62 4.73 -1.04 2.68
N HIS A 63 4.11 -1.91 1.88
CA HIS A 63 4.83 -2.94 1.10
C HIS A 63 5.54 -2.43 -0.16
N ILE A 64 5.11 -1.30 -0.73
CA ILE A 64 5.70 -0.77 -1.98
C ILE A 64 6.96 0.09 -1.71
N THR A 65 7.38 0.21 -0.44
CA THR A 65 8.42 1.16 -0.04
C THR A 65 9.78 0.87 -0.70
N ILE A 66 10.37 1.89 -1.31
CA ILE A 66 11.64 1.87 -2.08
C ILE A 66 12.91 2.00 -1.20
N LEU A 67 12.84 1.61 0.08
CA LEU A 67 13.95 1.85 0.99
C LEU A 67 15.14 0.93 0.72
N PRO A 68 16.37 1.46 0.67
CA PRO A 68 17.56 0.63 0.67
C PRO A 68 17.66 -0.14 1.99
N ASN A 69 18.22 -1.36 1.93
CA ASN A 69 18.55 -2.20 3.10
C ASN A 69 17.40 -2.79 3.92
N LEU A 70 16.15 -2.70 3.45
CA LEU A 70 15.00 -3.26 4.18
C LEU A 70 14.71 -4.72 3.76
N ILE A 71 15.42 -5.68 4.34
CA ILE A 71 15.25 -7.13 4.05
C ILE A 71 14.07 -7.74 4.83
N LYS A 72 13.74 -7.19 6.01
CA LYS A 72 12.61 -7.61 6.84
C LYS A 72 11.70 -6.43 7.15
N MET A 73 10.41 -6.62 6.91
CA MET A 73 9.38 -5.59 7.00
C MET A 73 8.81 -5.43 8.41
N ASP A 74 9.64 -5.02 9.38
CA ASP A 74 9.09 -4.48 10.62
C ASP A 74 8.50 -3.09 10.34
N LYS A 75 7.19 -2.93 10.60
CA LYS A 75 6.44 -1.70 10.31
C LYS A 75 7.05 -0.46 10.99
N ALA A 76 7.58 -0.60 12.20
CA ALA A 76 8.18 0.52 12.91
C ALA A 76 9.51 0.91 12.28
N LEU A 77 10.34 -0.09 11.93
CA LEU A 77 11.62 0.13 11.28
C LEU A 77 11.46 0.74 9.89
N VAL A 78 10.45 0.32 9.10
CA VAL A 78 10.15 0.93 7.78
C VAL A 78 9.91 2.43 7.93
N LEU A 79 9.15 2.85 8.94
CA LEU A 79 8.83 4.25 9.15
C LEU A 79 10.05 5.06 9.60
N ASP A 80 10.83 4.52 10.54
CA ASP A 80 12.04 5.18 11.03
C ASP A 80 13.09 5.35 9.93
N GLU A 81 13.32 4.28 9.16
CA GLU A 81 14.25 4.26 8.03
C GLU A 81 13.81 5.23 6.93
N THR A 82 12.50 5.35 6.67
CA THR A 82 11.96 6.35 5.75
C THR A 82 12.32 7.77 6.18
N VAL A 83 12.12 8.08 7.46
CA VAL A 83 12.42 9.41 8.00
C VAL A 83 13.92 9.71 7.87
N ARG A 84 14.77 8.73 8.20
CA ARG A 84 16.23 8.85 8.06
C ARG A 84 16.64 9.10 6.60
N PHE A 85 16.16 8.26 5.68
CA PHE A 85 16.51 8.35 4.26
C PHE A 85 16.08 9.68 3.63
N VAL A 86 14.88 10.18 3.93
CA VAL A 86 14.42 11.48 3.44
C VAL A 86 15.27 12.62 3.98
N LYS A 87 15.70 12.57 5.25
CA LYS A 87 16.61 13.58 5.83
C LYS A 87 17.96 13.59 5.12
N GLU A 88 18.54 12.42 4.87
CA GLU A 88 19.81 12.28 4.16
C GLU A 88 19.73 12.80 2.73
N LEU A 89 18.67 12.44 2.00
CA LEU A 89 18.44 12.97 0.65
C LEU A 89 18.33 14.50 0.66
N LYS A 90 17.58 15.08 1.60
CA LYS A 90 17.46 16.54 1.72
C LYS A 90 18.80 17.20 2.03
N TRP A 91 19.61 16.58 2.90
CA TRP A 91 20.95 17.07 3.22
C TRP A 91 21.88 17.04 2.01
N ARG A 92 21.94 15.91 1.28
CA ARG A 92 22.74 15.78 0.04
C ARG A 92 22.33 16.78 -1.03
N VAL A 93 21.03 16.99 -1.23
CA VAL A 93 20.54 18.01 -2.18
C VAL A 93 20.97 19.41 -1.76
N LYS A 94 20.96 19.73 -0.45
CA LYS A 94 21.42 21.03 0.06
C LYS A 94 22.92 21.20 -0.14
N GLU A 95 23.72 20.19 0.18
CA GLU A 95 25.17 20.17 -0.03
C GLU A 95 25.50 20.37 -1.52
N MET A 96 24.90 19.58 -2.40
CA MET A 96 25.09 19.71 -3.85
C MET A 96 24.74 21.12 -4.36
N LYS A 97 23.65 21.73 -3.87
CA LYS A 97 23.30 23.12 -4.23
C LYS A 97 24.31 24.13 -3.67
N GLY A 98 24.76 23.94 -2.43
CA GLY A 98 25.77 24.81 -1.81
C GLY A 98 27.12 24.78 -2.52
N VAL A 99 27.56 23.60 -2.95
CA VAL A 99 28.79 23.41 -3.74
C VAL A 99 28.67 24.03 -5.14
N CYS A 100 27.49 23.94 -5.78
CA CYS A 100 27.28 24.49 -7.12
C CYS A 100 27.04 26.01 -7.17
N ASN A 101 26.78 26.66 -6.04
CA ASN A 101 26.55 28.10 -5.99
C ASN A 101 27.86 28.94 -5.95
N GLY A 102 29.04 28.30 -5.92
CA GLY A 102 30.32 28.99 -5.85
C GLY A 102 31.33 28.65 -6.95
N SER A 103 31.31 27.45 -7.51
CA SER A 103 32.20 27.06 -8.62
C SER A 103 31.76 25.72 -9.15
N LEU A 104 31.01 25.70 -10.24
CA LEU A 104 31.13 24.70 -11.32
C LEU A 104 30.05 25.04 -12.35
N GLU A 105 30.47 25.63 -13.46
CA GLU A 105 29.81 25.44 -14.75
C GLU A 105 29.69 23.92 -14.95
N ARG A 106 28.55 23.34 -14.57
CA ARG A 106 28.24 21.94 -14.88
C ARG A 106 27.90 21.88 -16.35
N VAL A 107 28.93 21.87 -17.20
CA VAL A 107 28.82 21.25 -18.52
C VAL A 107 28.54 19.78 -18.26
N LEU A 108 27.29 19.37 -18.46
CA LEU A 108 26.95 17.96 -18.46
C LEU A 108 27.70 17.31 -19.64
N PRO A 109 28.42 16.19 -19.47
CA PRO A 109 29.09 15.52 -20.58
C PRO A 109 28.00 14.92 -21.48
N GLY A 110 27.56 15.70 -22.47
CA GLY A 110 26.48 15.36 -23.38
C GLY A 110 25.68 16.55 -23.95
N GLU A 111 25.96 17.79 -23.54
CA GLU A 111 25.14 18.97 -23.85
C GLU A 111 25.30 19.54 -25.29
N SER A 112 25.93 18.81 -26.20
CA SER A 112 26.12 19.21 -27.60
C SER A 112 25.25 18.42 -28.58
N ASN A 113 23.94 18.31 -28.34
CA ASN A 113 23.01 17.77 -29.33
C ASN A 113 22.02 18.85 -29.77
N ASN A 114 22.44 19.68 -30.73
CA ASN A 114 21.58 20.60 -31.45
C ASN A 114 20.58 19.82 -32.32
N LEU A 115 19.52 19.27 -31.70
CA LEU A 115 18.42 18.68 -32.45
C LEU A 115 17.54 19.81 -32.99
N SER A 116 17.71 20.10 -34.28
CA SER A 116 16.77 20.91 -35.06
C SER A 116 15.40 20.24 -35.06
N LEU A 117 14.54 20.63 -34.11
CA LEU A 117 13.14 20.24 -34.08
C LEU A 117 12.39 21.00 -35.17
N GLY A 118 12.40 20.44 -36.37
CA GLY A 118 11.54 20.88 -37.47
C GLY A 118 10.07 20.68 -37.08
N TYR A 119 9.35 21.78 -36.85
CA TYR A 119 7.90 21.76 -36.65
C TYR A 119 7.21 21.31 -37.95
N ARG A 120 6.67 20.08 -37.98
CA ARG A 120 5.75 19.65 -39.04
C ARG A 120 4.36 20.25 -38.75
N LYS A 121 4.05 21.37 -39.42
CA LYS A 121 2.71 21.96 -39.45
C LYS A 121 1.74 20.97 -40.09
N ARG A 122 0.90 20.32 -39.28
CA ARG A 122 -0.21 19.49 -39.77
C ARG A 122 -1.34 20.45 -40.16
N MET A 123 -1.46 20.77 -41.44
CA MET A 123 -2.64 21.47 -41.96
C MET A 123 -3.82 20.50 -41.85
N GLY A 124 -4.81 20.84 -41.04
CA GLY A 124 -6.09 20.13 -40.97
C GLY A 124 -6.86 20.34 -42.27
N VAL A 125 -7.34 19.24 -42.84
CA VAL A 125 -8.37 19.24 -43.89
C VAL A 125 -9.71 19.01 -43.19
N TRP A 126 -10.69 19.81 -43.58
CA TRP A 126 -12.02 19.97 -42.97
C TRP A 126 -12.88 18.71 -42.99
#